data_AF-R5FP80-F1
#
_entry.id   AF-R5FP80-F1
#
_cell.length_a   1.000
_cell.length_b   1.000
_cell.length_c   1.000
_cell.angle_alpha   90.00
_cell.angle_beta   90.00
_cell.angle_gamma   90.00
#
_symmetry.space_group_name_H-M   'P 1'
#
loop_
_entity.id
_entity.type
_entity.pdbx_description
1 polymer ?
#
loop_
_entity_poly.entity_id
_entity_poly.type
_entity_poly.pdbx_seq_one_letter_code
_entity_poly.pdbx_strand_id
1 'polypeptide(L)'
;MNKNELLSNEDFEERPSEVMSENDLDIAQVMNTIDNMCTSVALVSTSLSDAVVAVSNVRAQIAELDHKLDMFIVESETRLAKFRTAAPIIEKQLENASGRIDKITDKILESFDGDVTNDSLQKQSLLIDLLQETNNSFNNMLVRLISI
;
A
#
# COMPACT_ATOMS: atom_id res chain seq x y z
N MET A 1 -64.48 -26.70 89.10
CA MET A 1 -65.27 -26.41 87.88
C MET A 1 -64.28 -25.77 86.91
N ASN A 2 -63.63 -26.45 85.95
CA ASN A 2 -64.03 -27.32 84.83
C ASN A 2 -64.81 -26.63 83.69
N LYS A 3 -64.40 -26.98 82.45
CA LYS A 3 -64.72 -26.51 81.07
C LYS A 3 -63.74 -25.45 80.54
N ASN A 4 -62.70 -25.74 79.75
CA ASN A 4 -62.52 -26.63 78.59
C ASN A 4 -63.45 -26.34 77.41
N GLU A 5 -62.82 -26.24 76.22
CA GLU A 5 -63.36 -26.42 74.85
C GLU A 5 -64.13 -25.20 74.26
N LEU A 6 -63.96 -24.74 73.00
CA LEU A 6 -63.44 -25.31 71.74
C LEU A 6 -63.15 -24.17 70.73
N LEU A 7 -62.38 -24.51 69.70
CA LEU A 7 -61.93 -23.75 68.51
C LEU A 7 -63.00 -22.97 67.73
N SER A 8 -62.58 -21.88 67.06
CA SER A 8 -62.96 -21.62 65.66
C SER A 8 -61.89 -20.80 64.92
N ASN A 9 -61.38 -21.36 63.83
CA ASN A 9 -60.72 -20.62 62.74
C ASN A 9 -61.71 -19.61 62.16
N GLU A 10 -61.26 -18.39 61.85
CA GLU A 10 -61.82 -17.36 60.94
C GLU A 10 -61.06 -16.07 61.29
N ASP A 11 -60.31 -15.37 60.45
CA ASP A 11 -60.03 -15.43 59.03
C ASP A 11 -58.61 -14.88 58.84
N PHE A 12 -57.74 -15.63 58.15
CA PHE A 12 -56.64 -14.97 57.46
C PHE A 12 -57.31 -14.17 56.34
N GLU A 13 -57.45 -12.85 56.49
CA GLU A 13 -57.76 -11.96 55.37
C GLU A 13 -56.65 -12.15 54.34
N GLU A 14 -56.92 -13.03 53.38
CA GLU A 14 -56.16 -13.17 52.16
C GLU A 14 -56.30 -11.84 51.43
N ARG A 15 -55.29 -10.98 51.63
CA ARG A 15 -55.22 -9.66 51.03
C ARG A 15 -55.52 -9.84 49.53
N PRO A 16 -56.60 -9.26 48.99
CA PRO A 16 -56.98 -9.53 47.62
C PRO A 16 -55.79 -9.14 46.73
N SER A 17 -55.30 -10.10 45.95
CA SER A 17 -54.35 -9.84 44.89
C SER A 17 -54.94 -8.70 44.06
N GLU A 18 -54.27 -7.55 44.02
CA GLU A 18 -54.67 -6.42 43.18
C GLU A 18 -54.65 -6.91 41.73
N VAL A 19 -55.81 -7.34 41.24
CA VAL A 19 -56.02 -7.63 39.83
C VAL A 19 -55.95 -6.28 39.13
N MET A 20 -54.84 -6.02 38.43
CA MET A 20 -54.72 -4.86 37.53
C MET A 20 -55.96 -4.78 36.67
N SER A 21 -56.56 -3.59 36.56
CA SER A 21 -57.71 -3.42 35.68
C SER A 21 -57.27 -3.66 34.22
N GLU A 22 -58.20 -4.09 33.37
CA GLU A 22 -57.94 -4.31 31.94
C GLU A 22 -57.31 -3.08 31.27
N ASN A 23 -57.71 -1.88 31.70
CA ASN A 23 -57.10 -0.61 31.28
C ASN A 23 -55.63 -0.47 31.72
N ASP A 24 -55.25 -0.91 32.92
CA ASP A 24 -53.87 -0.82 33.40
C ASP A 24 -52.95 -1.80 32.63
N LEU A 25 -53.49 -2.96 32.23
CA LEU A 25 -52.78 -3.94 31.41
C LEU A 25 -52.52 -3.39 29.99
N ASP A 26 -53.51 -2.74 29.38
CA ASP A 26 -53.37 -2.10 28.08
C ASP A 26 -52.35 -0.94 28.12
N ILE A 27 -52.40 -0.11 29.17
CA ILE A 27 -51.42 0.97 29.37
C ILE A 27 -50.00 0.39 29.49
N ALA A 28 -49.81 -0.68 30.25
CA ALA A 28 -48.51 -1.32 30.40
C ALA A 28 -47.95 -1.87 29.07
N GLN A 29 -48.82 -2.46 28.22
CA GLN A 29 -48.42 -2.94 26.89
C GLN A 29 -48.06 -1.80 25.94
N VAL A 30 -48.83 -0.70 25.96
CA VAL A 30 -48.52 0.50 25.18
C VAL A 30 -47.19 1.10 25.63
N MET A 31 -46.94 1.21 26.93
CA MET A 31 -45.68 1.74 27.47
C MET A 31 -44.48 0.88 27.09
N ASN A 32 -44.62 -0.45 27.14
CA ASN A 32 -43.57 -1.36 26.69
C ASN A 32 -43.30 -1.21 25.17
N THR A 33 -44.35 -1.07 24.38
CA THR A 33 -44.23 -0.81 22.93
C THR A 33 -43.49 0.50 22.67
N ILE A 34 -43.84 1.57 23.39
CA ILE A 34 -43.16 2.88 23.30
C ILE A 34 -41.68 2.75 23.69
N ASP A 35 -41.36 2.03 24.76
CA ASP A 35 -39.98 1.85 25.21
C ASP A 35 -39.11 1.10 24.18
N ASN A 36 -39.67 0.05 23.58
CA ASN A 36 -39.03 -0.68 22.48
C ASN A 36 -38.82 0.20 21.24
N MET A 37 -39.80 1.05 20.92
CA MET A 37 -39.68 2.02 19.83
C MET A 37 -38.59 3.07 20.12
N CYS A 38 -38.56 3.63 21.33
CA CYS A 38 -37.53 4.56 21.77
C CYS A 38 -36.13 3.95 21.66
N THR A 39 -35.96 2.71 22.13
CA THR A 39 -34.71 1.96 22.02
C THR A 39 -34.31 1.74 20.56
N SER A 40 -35.25 1.35 19.70
CA SER A 40 -35.01 1.14 18.27
C SER A 40 -34.59 2.43 17.57
N VAL A 41 -35.25 3.55 17.88
CA VAL A 41 -34.90 4.88 17.34
C VAL A 41 -33.50 5.30 17.80
N ALA A 42 -33.16 5.08 19.06
CA ALA A 42 -31.82 5.38 19.58
C ALA A 42 -30.75 4.57 18.84
N LEU A 43 -30.97 3.28 18.64
CA LEU A 43 -30.05 2.41 17.89
C LEU A 43 -29.88 2.90 16.44
N VAL A 44 -30.98 3.16 15.73
CA VAL A 44 -30.92 3.69 14.36
C VAL A 44 -30.17 5.02 14.29
N SER A 45 -30.40 5.91 15.26
CA SER A 45 -29.68 7.19 15.33
C SER A 45 -28.17 7.00 15.51
N THR A 46 -27.76 6.07 16.37
CA THR A 46 -26.32 5.77 16.57
C THR A 46 -25.70 5.15 15.31
N SER A 47 -26.34 4.17 14.70
CA SER A 47 -25.86 3.55 13.46
C SER A 47 -25.76 4.55 12.30
N LEU A 48 -26.70 5.49 12.21
CA LEU A 48 -26.65 6.55 11.20
C LEU A 48 -25.45 7.49 11.43
N SER A 49 -25.20 7.87 12.69
CA SER A 49 -24.04 8.69 13.05
C SER A 49 -22.72 7.98 12.66
N ASP A 50 -22.60 6.69 13.00
CA ASP A 50 -21.42 5.89 12.66
C ASP A 50 -21.23 5.76 11.15
N ALA A 51 -22.32 5.56 10.40
CA ALA A 51 -22.29 5.50 8.94
C ALA A 51 -21.81 6.83 8.33
N VAL A 52 -22.26 7.97 8.85
CA VAL A 52 -21.81 9.29 8.38
C VAL A 52 -20.31 9.48 8.62
N VAL A 53 -19.81 9.08 9.79
CA VAL A 53 -18.37 9.13 10.09
C VAL A 53 -17.58 8.21 9.16
N ALA A 54 -18.07 6.98 8.94
CA ALA A 54 -17.43 6.02 8.04
C ALA A 54 -17.35 6.56 6.59
N VAL A 55 -18.43 7.16 6.08
CA VAL A 55 -18.45 7.80 4.75
C VAL A 55 -17.46 8.95 4.67
N SER A 56 -17.36 9.78 5.72
CA SER A 56 -16.37 10.86 5.77
C SER A 56 -14.93 10.33 5.72
N ASN A 57 -14.64 9.27 6.47
CA ASN A 57 -13.32 8.63 6.47
C ASN A 57 -12.97 8.03 5.11
N VAL A 58 -13.92 7.34 4.46
CA VAL A 58 -13.71 6.79 3.11
C VAL A 58 -13.43 7.91 2.10
N ARG A 59 -14.16 9.03 2.16
CA ARG A 59 -13.90 10.18 1.28
C ARG A 59 -12.51 10.77 1.49
N ALA A 60 -12.05 10.87 2.74
CA ALA A 60 -10.71 11.34 3.04
C ALA A 60 -9.63 10.39 2.46
N GLN A 61 -9.82 9.07 2.60
CA GLN A 61 -8.91 8.07 2.04
C GLN A 61 -8.86 8.10 0.51
N ILE A 62 -10.01 8.31 -0.16
CA ILE A 62 -10.06 8.46 -1.62
C ILE A 62 -9.25 9.67 -2.05
N ALA A 63 -9.44 10.83 -1.39
CA ALA A 63 -8.68 12.04 -1.72
C ALA A 63 -7.17 11.87 -1.50
N GLU A 64 -6.77 11.13 -0.46
CA GLU A 64 -5.35 10.80 -0.23
C GLU A 64 -4.79 9.89 -1.33
N LEU A 65 -5.55 8.88 -1.76
CA LEU A 65 -5.15 7.97 -2.84
C LEU A 65 -5.02 8.70 -4.18
N ASP A 66 -5.96 9.59 -4.51
CA ASP A 66 -5.90 10.41 -5.71
C ASP A 66 -4.62 11.26 -5.72
N HIS A 67 -4.30 11.90 -4.58
CA HIS A 67 -3.08 12.68 -4.48
C HIS A 67 -1.80 11.84 -4.64
N LYS A 68 -1.75 10.64 -4.06
CA LYS A 68 -0.62 9.71 -4.23
C LYS A 68 -0.49 9.24 -5.67
N LEU A 69 -1.62 9.03 -6.37
CA LEU A 69 -1.63 8.63 -7.76
C LEU A 69 -1.08 9.74 -8.66
N ASP A 70 -1.48 10.99 -8.43
CA ASP A 70 -0.94 12.15 -9.15
C ASP A 70 0.57 12.28 -8.95
N MET A 71 1.05 12.14 -7.70
CA MET A 71 2.49 12.15 -7.41
C MET A 71 3.23 11.03 -8.14
N PHE A 72 2.67 9.82 -8.16
CA PHE A 72 3.26 8.67 -8.84
C PHE A 72 3.34 8.89 -10.36
N ILE A 73 2.31 9.49 -10.96
CA ILE A 73 2.30 9.85 -12.39
C ILE A 73 3.44 10.82 -12.68
N VAL A 74 3.56 11.91 -11.92
CA VAL A 74 4.61 12.92 -12.12
C VAL A 74 6.01 12.30 -11.95
N GLU A 75 6.20 11.43 -10.96
CA GLU A 75 7.47 10.76 -10.74
C GLU A 75 7.81 9.81 -11.90
N SER A 76 6.84 9.03 -12.37
CA SER A 76 7.00 8.11 -13.50
C SER A 76 7.34 8.85 -14.79
N GLU A 77 6.63 9.95 -15.09
CA GLU A 77 6.90 10.80 -16.25
C GLU A 77 8.30 11.42 -16.18
N THR A 78 8.72 11.85 -14.99
CA THR A 78 10.07 12.39 -14.76
C THR A 78 11.14 11.34 -15.01
N ARG A 79 10.95 10.11 -14.51
CA ARG A 79 11.87 8.98 -14.75
C ARG A 79 11.92 8.61 -16.23
N LEU A 80 10.77 8.56 -16.89
CA LEU A 80 10.68 8.28 -18.33
C LEU A 80 11.36 9.36 -19.17
N ALA A 81 11.21 10.64 -18.81
CA ALA A 81 11.89 11.75 -19.49
C ALA A 81 13.42 11.66 -19.36
N LYS A 82 13.91 11.33 -18.16
CA LYS A 82 15.35 11.06 -17.93
C LYS A 82 15.82 9.89 -18.79
N PHE A 83 15.08 8.79 -18.82
CA PHE A 83 15.42 7.63 -19.64
C PHE A 83 15.44 7.96 -21.14
N ARG A 84 14.43 8.66 -21.65
CA ARG A 84 14.37 9.12 -23.05
C ARG A 84 15.55 10.02 -23.43
N THR A 85 16.06 10.80 -22.48
CA THR A 85 17.24 11.65 -22.68
C THR A 85 18.54 10.83 -22.62
N ALA A 86 18.63 9.88 -21.69
CA ALA A 86 19.83 9.07 -21.50
C ALA A 86 20.02 8.01 -22.59
N ALA A 87 18.95 7.34 -23.05
CA ALA A 87 19.00 6.28 -24.05
C ALA A 87 19.81 6.63 -25.31
N PRO A 88 19.56 7.74 -26.03
CA PRO A 88 20.33 8.08 -27.22
C PRO A 88 21.79 8.47 -26.91
N ILE A 89 22.07 9.00 -25.71
CA ILE A 89 23.44 9.29 -25.28
C ILE A 89 24.20 7.97 -25.12
N ILE A 90 23.58 6.97 -24.48
CA ILE A 90 24.16 5.65 -24.29
C ILE A 90 24.41 4.98 -25.64
N GLU A 91 23.42 4.99 -26.54
CA GLU A 91 23.54 4.44 -27.89
C GLU A 91 24.74 5.03 -28.62
N LYS A 92 24.86 6.37 -28.62
CA LYS A 92 25.99 7.06 -29.23
C LYS A 92 27.34 6.74 -28.57
N GLN A 93 27.37 6.62 -27.25
CA GLN A 93 28.59 6.23 -26.53
C GLN A 93 28.99 4.79 -26.85
N LEU A 94 28.03 3.89 -27.02
CA LEU A 94 28.25 2.49 -27.38
C LEU A 94 28.75 2.35 -28.81
N GLU A 95 28.19 3.10 -29.76
CA GLU A 95 28.66 3.17 -31.13
C GLU A 95 30.09 3.74 -31.22
N ASN A 96 30.37 4.82 -30.48
CA ASN A 96 31.73 5.38 -30.41
C ASN A 96 32.74 4.40 -29.80
N ALA A 97 32.34 3.65 -28.77
CA ALA A 97 33.18 2.64 -28.14
C ALA A 97 33.48 1.50 -29.12
N SER A 98 32.47 0.99 -29.83
CA SER A 98 32.64 -0.01 -30.89
C SER A 98 33.65 0.47 -31.94
N GLY A 99 33.46 1.68 -32.49
CA GLY A 99 34.38 2.21 -33.51
C GLY A 99 35.81 2.46 -33.00
N ARG A 100 36.01 2.66 -31.69
CA ARG A 100 37.36 2.73 -31.09
C ARG A 100 37.98 1.34 -30.96
N ILE A 101 37.21 0.34 -30.57
CA ILE A 101 37.65 -1.06 -30.48
C ILE A 101 38.04 -1.56 -31.87
N ASP A 102 37.24 -1.29 -32.90
CA ASP A 102 37.53 -1.66 -34.28
C ASP A 102 38.88 -1.04 -34.73
N LYS A 103 39.06 0.27 -34.53
CA LYS A 103 40.33 0.95 -34.87
C LYS A 103 41.54 0.41 -34.12
N ILE A 104 41.38 0.01 -32.86
CA ILE A 104 42.47 -0.61 -32.09
C ILE A 104 42.76 -2.00 -32.65
N THR A 105 41.73 -2.78 -32.95
CA THR A 105 41.84 -4.12 -33.51
C THR A 105 42.53 -4.08 -34.89
N ASP A 106 42.13 -3.16 -35.77
CA ASP A 106 42.75 -2.96 -37.08
C ASP A 106 44.24 -2.62 -36.92
N LYS A 107 44.60 -1.68 -36.03
CA LYS A 107 46.01 -1.32 -35.76
C LYS A 107 46.83 -2.46 -35.18
N ILE A 108 46.21 -3.29 -34.34
CA ILE A 108 46.87 -4.48 -33.80
C ILE A 108 47.15 -5.44 -34.95
N LEU A 109 46.16 -5.75 -35.79
CA LEU A 109 46.30 -6.63 -36.94
C LEU A 109 47.36 -6.13 -37.93
N GLU A 110 47.38 -4.83 -38.25
CA GLU A 110 48.43 -4.20 -39.06
C GLU A 110 49.83 -4.35 -38.45
N SER A 111 49.95 -4.29 -37.12
CA SER A 111 51.24 -4.43 -36.41
C SER A 111 51.77 -5.87 -36.38
N PHE A 112 50.94 -6.87 -36.65
CA PHE A 112 51.34 -8.28 -36.75
C PHE A 112 51.89 -8.66 -38.13
N ASP A 113 51.70 -7.84 -39.16
CA ASP A 113 52.10 -8.12 -40.56
C ASP A 113 53.52 -7.63 -40.91
N GLY A 114 54.28 -7.15 -39.90
CA GLY A 114 55.65 -6.64 -40.03
C GLY A 114 56.66 -7.37 -39.15
N ASP A 115 57.95 -7.22 -39.48
CA ASP A 115 59.09 -7.90 -38.84
C ASP A 115 59.03 -7.81 -37.29
N VAL A 116 59.13 -8.97 -36.61
CA VAL A 116 59.00 -9.06 -35.14
C VAL A 116 60.26 -8.49 -34.49
N THR A 117 60.18 -7.24 -34.07
CA THR A 117 61.24 -6.50 -33.38
C THR A 117 60.83 -6.24 -31.93
N ASN A 118 61.79 -5.94 -31.06
CA ASN A 118 61.50 -5.67 -29.65
C ASN A 118 60.55 -4.46 -29.47
N ASP A 119 60.61 -3.50 -30.40
CA ASP A 119 59.70 -2.34 -30.47
C ASP A 119 58.27 -2.74 -30.87
N SER A 120 58.09 -3.73 -31.76
CA SER A 120 56.73 -4.19 -32.14
C SER A 120 56.06 -4.97 -31.01
N LEU A 121 56.82 -5.75 -30.23
CA LEU A 121 56.34 -6.40 -29.01
C LEU A 121 55.94 -5.41 -27.91
N GLN A 122 56.71 -4.32 -27.70
CA GLN A 122 56.32 -3.26 -26.77
C GLN A 122 55.06 -2.52 -27.21
N LYS A 123 54.93 -2.20 -28.51
CA LYS A 123 53.69 -1.61 -29.06
C LYS A 123 52.49 -2.52 -28.87
N GLN A 124 52.66 -3.83 -29.06
CA GLN A 124 51.61 -4.82 -28.81
C GLN A 124 51.16 -4.84 -27.36
N SER A 125 52.10 -4.84 -26.41
CA SER A 125 51.76 -4.80 -24.98
C SER A 125 50.93 -3.56 -24.65
N LEU A 126 51.36 -2.38 -25.11
CA LEU A 126 50.64 -1.12 -24.92
C LEU A 126 49.23 -1.13 -25.53
N LEU A 127 49.05 -1.75 -26.70
CA LEU A 127 47.74 -1.86 -27.34
C LEU A 127 46.81 -2.83 -26.59
N ILE A 128 47.34 -3.92 -26.04
CA ILE A 128 46.59 -4.86 -25.19
C ILE A 128 46.15 -4.17 -23.88
N ASP A 129 47.03 -3.40 -23.25
CA ASP A 129 46.72 -2.65 -22.04
C ASP A 129 45.61 -1.62 -22.31
N LEU A 130 45.70 -0.90 -23.43
CA LEU A 130 44.68 0.06 -23.86
C LEU A 130 43.32 -0.61 -24.13
N LEU A 131 43.33 -1.83 -24.68
CA LEU A 131 42.13 -2.65 -24.90
C LEU A 131 41.47 -3.05 -23.57
N GLN A 132 42.27 -3.54 -22.60
CA GLN A 132 41.77 -3.87 -21.27
C GLN A 132 41.21 -2.65 -20.55
N GLU A 133 41.88 -1.51 -20.62
CA GLU A 133 41.45 -0.29 -19.96
C GLU A 133 40.15 0.27 -20.60
N THR A 134 40.03 0.18 -21.93
CA THR A 134 38.79 0.54 -22.64
C THR A 134 37.63 -0.39 -22.26
N ASN A 135 37.88 -1.70 -22.17
CA ASN A 135 36.87 -2.69 -21.77
C ASN A 135 36.39 -2.47 -20.32
N ASN A 136 37.32 -2.19 -19.40
CA ASN A 136 36.98 -1.86 -18.00
C ASN A 136 36.19 -0.55 -17.90
N SER A 137 36.55 0.47 -18.68
CA SER A 137 35.82 1.74 -18.75
C SER A 137 34.38 1.53 -19.27
N PHE A 138 34.20 0.70 -20.30
CA PHE A 138 32.91 0.35 -20.85
C PHE A 138 32.03 -0.43 -19.84
N ASN A 139 32.59 -1.44 -19.18
CA ASN A 139 31.88 -2.19 -18.14
C ASN A 139 31.44 -1.28 -16.97
N ASN A 140 32.29 -0.34 -16.53
CA ASN A 140 31.91 0.64 -15.50
C ASN A 140 30.78 1.57 -15.95
N MET A 141 30.75 1.95 -17.23
CA MET A 141 29.64 2.72 -17.80
C MET A 141 28.33 1.91 -17.79
N LEU A 142 28.36 0.64 -18.20
CA LEU A 142 27.19 -0.25 -18.16
C LEU A 142 26.65 -0.47 -16.74
N VAL A 143 27.52 -0.71 -15.77
CA VAL A 143 27.12 -0.87 -14.36
C VAL A 143 26.42 0.40 -13.85
N ARG A 144 26.97 1.59 -14.15
CA ARG A 144 26.33 2.86 -13.77
C ARG A 144 24.97 3.07 -14.42
N LEU A 145 24.75 2.52 -15.61
CA LEU A 145 23.48 2.64 -16.34
C LEU A 145 22.40 1.69 -15.82
N ILE A 146 22.79 0.49 -15.42
CA ILE A 146 21.86 -0.50 -14.84
C ILE A 146 21.49 -0.13 -13.39
N SER A 147 22.33 0.65 -12.71
CA SER A 147 22.14 1.03 -11.30
C SER A 147 21.26 2.29 -11.09
N ILE A 148 20.71 2.87 -12.17
CA ILE A 148 19.79 4.03 -12.15
C ILE A 148 18.36 3.52 -12.40
#